data_AF-A0AB39FX70-F1
#
_entry.id   AF-A0AB39FX70-F1
#
_cell.length_a   1.000
_cell.length_b   1.000
_cell.length_c   1.000
_cell.angle_alpha   90.00
_cell.angle_beta   90.00
_cell.angle_gamma   90.00
#
_symmetry.space_group_name_H-M   'P 1'
#
loop_
_entity.id
_entity.type
_entity.pdbx_description
1 polymer ?
#
loop_
_entity_poly.entity_id
_entity_poly.type
_entity_poly.pdbx_seq_one_letter_code
_entity_poly.pdbx_strand_id
1 'polypeptide(L)'
;MGFRVAVAISRAAWLDCVEWADTTASHETEDRRLHDLLYELNERAVLASELDPEGVALMRFYRVPAGAKHTVAEVTTLALHSGMDEHDMPIITISLAGEADYSAV
;
A
#
# COMPACT_ATOMS: atom_id res chain seq x y z
N MET A 1 -10.19 7.31 10.52
CA MET A 1 -8.88 6.67 10.69
C MET A 1 -8.26 6.61 9.32
N GLY A 2 -7.00 6.98 9.18
CA GLY A 2 -6.33 7.05 7.87
C GLY A 2 -5.30 8.17 7.82
N PHE A 3 -4.54 8.18 6.73
CA PHE A 3 -3.50 9.15 6.50
C PHE A 3 -4.05 10.58 6.53
N ARG A 4 -3.28 11.49 7.13
CA ARG A 4 -3.60 12.93 7.19
C ARG A 4 -3.02 13.73 6.02
N VAL A 5 -2.23 13.06 5.20
CA VAL A 5 -1.57 13.60 4.01
C VAL A 5 -2.11 12.87 2.78
N ALA A 6 -1.85 13.42 1.59
CA ALA A 6 -2.21 12.75 0.36
C ALA A 6 -1.50 11.39 0.26
N VAL A 7 -2.18 10.40 -0.32
CA VAL A 7 -1.64 9.07 -0.55
C VAL A 7 -1.75 8.74 -2.03
N ALA A 8 -0.61 8.45 -2.65
CA ALA A 8 -0.53 7.87 -3.97
C ALA A 8 -0.24 6.36 -3.86
N ILE A 9 -0.83 5.57 -4.75
CA ILE A 9 -0.58 4.13 -4.84
C ILE A 9 -0.06 3.86 -6.25
N SER A 10 1.07 3.15 -6.36
CA SER A 10 1.61 2.74 -7.66
C SER A 10 0.60 1.85 -8.38
N ARG A 11 0.65 1.86 -9.71
CA ARG A 11 -0.23 0.99 -10.49
C ARG A 11 0.00 -0.48 -10.14
N ALA A 12 1.24 -0.93 -9.98
CA ALA A 12 1.50 -2.33 -9.65
C ALA A 12 0.97 -2.70 -8.27
N ALA A 13 1.16 -1.84 -7.25
CA ALA A 13 0.61 -2.06 -5.92
C ALA A 13 -0.94 -2.06 -5.93
N TRP A 14 -1.56 -1.21 -6.75
CA TRP A 14 -3.02 -1.22 -6.94
C TRP A 14 -3.52 -2.56 -7.49
N LEU A 15 -2.96 -3.00 -8.62
CA LEU A 15 -3.36 -4.26 -9.27
C LEU A 15 -3.12 -5.48 -8.34
N ASP A 16 -2.08 -5.42 -7.51
CA ASP A 16 -1.69 -6.51 -6.62
C ASP A 16 -2.53 -6.58 -5.34
N CYS A 17 -2.87 -5.43 -4.74
CA CYS A 17 -3.47 -5.35 -3.41
C CYS A 17 -4.95 -4.94 -3.42
N VAL A 18 -5.36 -4.08 -4.35
CA VAL A 18 -6.64 -3.38 -4.33
C VAL A 18 -7.58 -3.91 -5.41
N GLU A 19 -7.11 -4.01 -6.66
CA GLU A 19 -7.95 -4.38 -7.80
C GLU A 19 -8.65 -5.72 -7.53
N TRP A 20 -9.97 -5.72 -7.75
CA TRP A 20 -10.78 -6.91 -7.59
C TRP A 20 -11.88 -6.93 -8.63
N ALA A 21 -11.97 -8.03 -9.37
CA ALA A 21 -13.10 -8.25 -10.25
C ALA A 21 -14.34 -8.53 -9.38
N ASP A 22 -15.40 -7.75 -9.59
CA ASP A 22 -16.69 -7.88 -8.93
C ASP A 22 -17.35 -9.21 -9.34
N THR A 23 -16.90 -10.30 -8.71
CA THR A 23 -17.46 -11.63 -8.92
C THR A 23 -18.40 -11.93 -7.77
N THR A 24 -19.58 -12.44 -8.12
CA THR A 24 -20.73 -12.65 -7.22
C THR A 24 -20.49 -13.63 -6.06
N ALA A 25 -19.28 -14.17 -5.91
CA ALA A 25 -18.94 -15.21 -4.94
C ALA A 25 -18.12 -14.71 -3.74
N SER A 26 -17.57 -13.48 -3.75
CA SER A 26 -16.83 -12.91 -2.61
C SER A 26 -17.56 -11.72 -2.01
N HIS A 27 -17.56 -11.59 -0.67
CA HIS A 27 -18.00 -10.37 0.01
C HIS A 27 -16.97 -9.23 -0.08
N GLU A 28 -15.82 -9.49 -0.69
CA GLU A 28 -14.76 -8.52 -0.92
C GLU A 28 -15.08 -7.63 -2.12
N THR A 29 -14.94 -6.32 -1.91
CA THR A 29 -15.05 -5.29 -2.94
C THR A 29 -13.74 -4.51 -3.01
N GLU A 30 -13.49 -3.84 -4.15
CA GLU A 30 -12.31 -2.98 -4.31
C GLU A 30 -12.21 -1.93 -3.19
N ASP A 31 -13.33 -1.27 -2.85
CA ASP A 31 -13.41 -0.29 -1.76
C ASP A 31 -13.02 -0.88 -0.40
N ARG A 32 -13.45 -2.11 -0.11
CA ARG A 32 -13.15 -2.80 1.15
C ARG A 32 -11.65 -3.09 1.24
N ARG A 33 -11.05 -3.55 0.16
CA ARG A 33 -9.61 -3.84 0.10
C ARG A 33 -8.76 -2.58 0.17
N LEU A 34 -9.17 -1.52 -0.52
CA LEU A 34 -8.54 -0.22 -0.40
C LEU A 34 -8.58 0.28 1.05
N HIS A 35 -9.75 0.19 1.69
CA HIS A 35 -9.91 0.57 3.09
C HIS A 35 -8.98 -0.25 4.00
N ASP A 36 -8.96 -1.57 3.86
CA ASP A 36 -8.15 -2.45 4.71
C ASP A 36 -6.64 -2.21 4.52
N LEU A 37 -6.21 -2.00 3.27
CA LEU A 37 -4.84 -1.58 2.93
C LEU A 37 -4.48 -0.27 3.62
N LEU A 38 -5.27 0.79 3.42
CA LEU A 38 -4.99 2.11 3.99
C LEU A 38 -5.00 2.09 5.52
N TYR A 39 -5.91 1.33 6.13
CA TYR A 39 -6.01 1.20 7.58
C TYR A 39 -4.78 0.50 8.18
N GLU A 40 -4.41 -0.68 7.67
CA GLU A 40 -3.25 -1.42 8.17
C GLU A 40 -1.95 -0.65 7.95
N LEU A 41 -1.83 -0.01 6.79
CA LEU A 41 -0.65 0.79 6.47
C LEU A 41 -0.53 2.03 7.35
N ASN A 42 -1.63 2.73 7.63
CA ASN A 42 -1.62 3.91 8.49
C ASN A 42 -1.15 3.58 9.92
N GLU A 43 -1.67 2.51 10.52
CA GLU A 43 -1.29 2.09 11.88
C GLU A 43 0.21 1.79 12.00
N ARG A 44 0.77 1.16 10.97
CA ARG A 44 2.18 0.75 10.97
C ARG A 44 3.11 1.86 10.45
N ALA A 45 2.64 2.78 9.60
CA ALA A 45 3.42 3.93 9.15
C ALA A 45 3.74 4.87 10.30
N VAL A 46 2.80 5.05 11.24
CA VAL A 46 3.05 5.79 12.49
C VAL A 46 4.24 5.18 13.23
N LEU A 47 4.26 3.86 13.38
CA LEU A 47 5.36 3.14 14.06
C LEU A 47 6.69 3.24 13.28
N ALA A 48 6.66 3.17 11.95
CA ALA A 48 7.85 3.21 11.13
C ALA A 48 8.47 4.62 11.02
N SER A 49 7.64 5.68 11.07
CA SER A 49 8.11 7.07 11.05
C SER A 49 9.00 7.43 12.26
N GLU A 50 8.87 6.66 13.35
CA GLU A 50 9.71 6.81 14.54
C GLU A 50 11.07 6.10 14.41
N LEU A 51 11.25 5.25 13.39
CA LEU A 51 12.37 4.31 13.29
C LEU A 51 13.29 4.55 12.08
N ASP A 52 12.81 5.16 10.99
CA ASP A 52 13.59 5.30 9.76
C ASP A 52 13.85 6.77 9.34
N PRO A 53 15.10 7.26 9.41
CA PRO A 53 15.47 8.61 8.98
C PRO A 53 15.52 8.79 7.45
N GLU A 54 15.51 7.72 6.65
CA GLU A 54 15.62 7.77 5.19
C GLU A 54 14.27 7.98 4.48
N GLY A 55 13.17 8.01 5.25
CA GLY A 55 11.84 8.34 4.73
C GLY A 55 11.14 7.20 3.98
N VAL A 56 11.64 5.96 4.08
CA VAL A 56 11.04 4.77 3.45
C VAL A 56 10.77 3.69 4.47
N ALA A 57 9.51 3.25 4.61
CA ALA A 57 9.14 2.14 5.47
C ALA A 57 8.77 0.89 4.64
N LEU A 58 9.50 -0.22 4.85
CA LEU A 58 9.17 -1.51 4.25
C LEU A 58 8.23 -2.34 5.13
N MET A 59 7.16 -2.84 4.54
CA MET A 59 6.06 -3.43 5.29
C MET A 59 5.51 -4.68 4.63
N ARG A 60 5.43 -5.78 5.38
CA ARG A 60 4.77 -7.00 4.93
C ARG A 60 3.26 -6.82 5.00
N PHE A 61 2.58 -7.06 3.89
CA PHE A 61 1.12 -7.00 3.75
C PHE A 61 0.57 -8.37 3.33
N TYR A 62 -0.48 -8.82 4.01
CA TYR A 62 -1.12 -10.11 3.77
C TYR A 62 -2.39 -9.87 2.96
N ARG A 63 -2.45 -10.39 1.73
CA ARG A 63 -3.56 -10.15 0.80
C ARG A 63 -4.02 -11.46 0.19
N VAL A 64 -5.27 -11.53 -0.23
CA VAL A 64 -5.75 -12.65 -1.08
C VAL A 64 -5.67 -12.20 -2.54
N PRO A 65 -4.99 -12.90 -3.46
CA PRO A 65 -4.88 -12.45 -4.86
C PRO A 65 -6.23 -12.36 -5.59
N ALA A 66 -6.36 -11.40 -6.50
CA ALA A 66 -7.54 -11.20 -7.34
C ALA A 66 -7.89 -12.44 -8.16
N GLY A 67 -9.17 -12.84 -8.15
CA GLY A 67 -9.66 -13.99 -8.94
C GLY A 67 -9.25 -15.37 -8.40
N ALA A 68 -8.54 -15.45 -7.27
CA ALA A 68 -8.26 -16.72 -6.63
C ALA A 68 -9.56 -17.32 -6.07
N LYS A 69 -9.87 -18.58 -6.46
CA LYS A 69 -10.90 -19.39 -5.76
C LYS A 69 -10.49 -19.75 -4.32
N HIS A 70 -9.32 -19.30 -3.88
CA HIS A 70 -8.69 -19.66 -2.62
C HIS A 70 -8.81 -18.52 -1.62
N THR A 71 -9.14 -18.86 -0.38
CA THR A 71 -9.22 -17.95 0.78
C THR A 71 -7.86 -17.80 1.50
N VAL A 72 -6.77 -18.22 0.86
CA VAL A 72 -5.44 -18.25 1.48
C VAL A 72 -4.76 -16.92 1.25
N ALA A 73 -4.31 -16.29 2.35
CA ALA A 73 -3.54 -15.06 2.27
C ALA A 73 -2.12 -15.32 1.78
N GLU A 74 -1.68 -14.49 0.84
CA GLU A 74 -0.31 -14.39 0.33
C GLU A 74 0.36 -13.12 0.84
N VAL A 75 1.68 -13.16 0.99
CA VAL A 75 2.46 -12.02 1.49
C VAL A 75 3.06 -11.25 0.32
N THR A 76 2.93 -9.93 0.35
CA THR A 76 3.76 -9.01 -0.42
C THR A 76 4.51 -8.07 0.53
N THR A 77 5.51 -7.37 0.00
CA THR A 77 6.19 -6.30 0.73
C THR A 77 5.92 -4.98 0.01
N LEU A 78 5.33 -4.05 0.73
CA LEU A 78 5.05 -2.70 0.27
C LEU A 78 6.12 -1.74 0.81
N ALA A 79 6.47 -0.74 0.02
CA ALA A 79 7.30 0.37 0.44
C ALA A 79 6.42 1.62 0.57
N LEU A 80 6.55 2.30 1.71
CA LEU A 80 5.87 3.56 2.00
C LEU A 80 6.92 4.66 2.01
N HIS A 81 6.90 5.49 0.97
CA HIS A 81 7.81 6.61 0.82
C HIS A 81 7.13 7.87 1.30
N SER A 82 7.73 8.55 2.28
CA SER A 82 7.31 9.87 2.71
C SER A 82 8.13 10.91 1.95
N GLY A 83 7.47 11.84 1.28
CA GLY A 83 8.12 12.87 0.48
C GLY A 83 7.24 14.10 0.26
N MET A 84 7.64 14.91 -0.71
CA MET A 84 6.91 16.09 -1.16
C MET A 84 6.42 15.85 -2.59
N ASP A 85 5.24 16.35 -2.92
CA ASP A 85 4.75 16.38 -4.29
C ASP A 85 5.34 17.58 -5.08
N GLU A 86 4.90 17.76 -6.33
CA GLU A 86 5.36 18.84 -7.21
C GLU A 86 4.97 20.26 -6.74
N HIS A 87 4.13 20.37 -5.71
CA HIS A 87 3.66 21.62 -5.11
C HIS A 87 4.21 21.85 -3.70
N ASP A 88 5.26 21.12 -3.30
CA ASP A 88 5.80 21.13 -1.94
C ASP A 88 4.75 20.78 -0.87
N MET A 89 3.80 19.89 -1.20
CA MET A 89 2.84 19.33 -0.25
C MET A 89 3.26 17.92 0.18
N PRO A 90 3.12 17.56 1.47
CA PRO A 90 3.52 16.24 1.95
C PRO A 90 2.66 15.14 1.32
N ILE A 91 3.31 14.08 0.86
CA ILE A 91 2.67 12.93 0.23
C ILE A 91 3.31 11.62 0.71
N ILE A 92 2.48 10.59 0.83
CA ILE A 92 2.94 9.21 1.01
C ILE A 92 2.69 8.45 -0.29
N THR A 93 3.73 7.79 -0.81
CA THR A 93 3.60 6.90 -1.96
C THR A 93 3.74 5.45 -1.52
N ILE A 94 2.74 4.63 -1.85
CA ILE A 94 2.73 3.19 -1.61
C ILE A 94 3.09 2.48 -2.91
N SER A 95 4.13 1.66 -2.88
CA SER A 95 4.59 0.85 -4.01
C SER A 95 4.93 -0.58 -3.58
N LEU A 96 5.14 -1.49 -4.53
CA LEU A 96 5.80 -2.75 -4.22
C LEU A 96 7.27 -2.49 -3.89
N ALA A 97 7.85 -3.23 -2.94
CA ALA A 97 9.23 -3.01 -2.52
C ALA A 97 10.26 -3.14 -3.67
N GLY A 98 9.97 -3.94 -4.70
CA GLY A 98 10.83 -4.10 -5.88
C GLY A 98 10.69 -2.99 -6.92
N GLU A 99 9.71 -2.09 -6.79
CA GLU A 99 9.59 -0.90 -7.66
C GLU A 99 10.52 0.23 -7.20
N ALA A 100 11.04 0.15 -5.97
CA ALA A 100 11.84 1.19 -5.34
C ALA A 100 13.33 1.12 -5.70
N ASP A 101 13.68 0.75 -6.95
CA ASP A 101 15.06 0.85 -7.42
C ASP A 101 15.37 2.32 -7.75
N TYR A 102 15.74 3.09 -6.73
CA TYR A 102 16.18 4.48 -6.86
C TYR A 102 17.62 4.62 -6.35
N SER A 103 18.55 4.01 -7.07
CA SER A 103 19.92 4.52 -7.14
C SER A 103 19.96 5.75 -8.06
N ALA A 104 19.46 6.90 -7.59
CA ALA A 104 19.80 8.26 -8.05
C ALA A 104 18.69 9.25 -7.67
N VAL A 105 18.94 10.05 -6.63
CA VAL A 105 19.04 11.52 -6.73
C VAL A 105 20.12 11.98 -5.76
#